data_AF-A0AAD6QTI8-F1
#
_entry.id   AF-A0AAD6QTI8-F1
#
_cell.length_a   1.000
_cell.length_b   1.000
_cell.length_c   1.000
_cell.angle_alpha   90.00
_cell.angle_beta   90.00
_cell.angle_gamma   90.00
#
_symmetry.space_group_name_H-M   'P 1'
#
loop_
_entity.id
_entity.type
_entity.pdbx_description
1 polymer ?
#
loop_
_entity_poly.entity_id
_entity_poly.type
_entity_poly.pdbx_seq_one_letter_code
_entity_poly.pdbx_strand_id
1 'polypeptide(L)'
;MVTKSEETELNRLESQVDNGGGGAWEYLCLVRKLKVRRSDKVLKHGLSILNDSKKRSSLGSEEWTLYEEVAIAAMDCQSLEVAKDCVNVLRKKFPESKRVASTILPLKFQWIIILVLSMLMALK
;
A
#
# COMPACT_ATOMS: atom_id res chain seq x y z
N MET A 1 -7.72 6.85 16.34
CA MET A 1 -8.72 5.85 16.80
C MET A 1 -9.67 5.68 15.63
N VAL A 2 -9.76 4.47 15.06
CA VAL A 2 -10.69 4.19 13.95
C VAL A 2 -12.10 4.21 14.51
N THR A 3 -13.03 4.91 13.87
CA THR A 3 -14.43 4.92 14.32
C THR A 3 -15.11 3.59 13.94
N LYS A 4 -16.10 3.15 14.72
CA LYS A 4 -16.86 1.92 14.41
C LYS A 4 -17.48 1.95 13.01
N SER A 5 -17.88 3.13 12.54
CA SER A 5 -18.38 3.35 11.18
C SER A 5 -17.31 3.11 10.11
N GLU A 6 -16.09 3.60 10.32
CA GLU A 6 -14.99 3.42 9.36
C GLU A 6 -14.52 1.96 9.29
N GLU A 7 -14.49 1.25 10.41
CA GLU A 7 -14.16 -0.18 10.44
C GLU A 7 -15.23 -1.04 9.74
N THR A 8 -16.51 -0.69 9.93
CA THR A 8 -17.62 -1.36 9.23
C THR A 8 -17.52 -1.15 7.73
N GLU A 9 -17.24 0.08 7.29
CA GLU A 9 -17.07 0.38 5.87
C GLU A 9 -15.84 -0.30 5.27
N LEU A 10 -14.73 -0.35 6.01
CA LEU A 10 -13.54 -1.06 5.61
C LEU A 10 -13.82 -2.56 5.38
N ASN A 11 -14.50 -3.22 6.31
CA ASN A 11 -14.83 -4.65 6.19
C ASN A 11 -15.83 -4.90 5.04
N ARG A 12 -16.76 -3.97 4.80
CA ARG A 12 -17.70 -4.03 3.67
C ARG A 12 -16.96 -3.95 2.34
N LEU A 13 -16.05 -2.98 2.20
CA LEU A 13 -15.22 -2.83 1.01
C LEU A 13 -14.27 -4.02 0.82
N GLU A 14 -13.66 -4.52 1.88
CA GLU A 14 -12.80 -5.71 1.83
C GLU A 14 -13.56 -6.89 1.22
N SER A 15 -14.76 -7.18 1.75
CA SER A 15 -15.61 -8.25 1.25
C SER A 15 -16.02 -8.02 -0.21
N GLN A 16 -16.38 -6.79 -0.58
CA GLN A 16 -16.75 -6.45 -1.96
C GLN A 16 -15.59 -6.71 -2.93
N VAL A 17 -14.38 -6.28 -2.58
CA VAL A 17 -13.21 -6.41 -3.44
C VAL A 17 -12.75 -7.87 -3.53
N ASP A 18 -12.82 -8.64 -2.44
CA ASP A 18 -12.50 -10.07 -2.45
C ASP A 18 -13.45 -10.88 -3.33
N ASN A 19 -14.72 -10.46 -3.42
CA ASN A 19 -15.72 -11.07 -4.31
C ASN A 19 -15.69 -10.51 -5.74
N GLY A 20 -14.76 -9.60 -6.06
CA GLY A 20 -14.61 -9.02 -7.40
C GLY A 20 -15.61 -7.92 -7.76
N GLY A 21 -16.36 -7.38 -6.78
CA GLY A 21 -17.41 -6.37 -6.96
C GLY A 21 -16.91 -4.95 -7.24
N GLY A 22 -15.65 -4.77 -7.68
CA GLY A 22 -15.01 -3.47 -7.88
C GLY A 22 -14.63 -2.76 -6.57
N GLY A 23 -14.25 -1.48 -6.65
CA GLY A 23 -13.93 -0.68 -5.46
C GLY A 23 -12.53 -0.90 -4.86
N ALA A 24 -11.64 -1.57 -5.60
CA ALA A 24 -10.32 -1.96 -5.09
C ALA A 24 -9.46 -0.75 -4.69
N TRP A 25 -9.55 0.35 -5.44
CA TRP A 25 -8.79 1.56 -5.14
C TRP A 25 -9.33 2.29 -3.90
N GLU A 26 -10.65 2.34 -3.75
CA GLU A 26 -11.35 2.92 -2.61
C GLU A 26 -11.01 2.17 -1.31
N TYR A 27 -10.97 0.84 -1.38
CA TYR A 27 -10.49 0.00 -0.27
C TYR A 27 -9.05 0.35 0.13
N LEU A 28 -8.11 0.41 -0.83
CA LEU A 28 -6.71 0.75 -0.57
C LEU A 28 -6.54 2.17 0.02
N CYS A 29 -7.27 3.15 -0.53
CA CYS A 29 -7.30 4.50 0.01
C CYS A 29 -7.75 4.53 1.48
N LEU A 30 -8.78 3.74 1.82
CA LEU A 30 -9.29 3.66 3.18
C LEU A 30 -8.32 2.93 4.11
N VAL A 31 -7.69 1.84 3.67
CA VAL A 31 -6.63 1.14 4.42
C VAL A 31 -5.50 2.11 4.77
N ARG A 32 -5.04 2.89 3.78
CA ARG A 32 -4.01 3.91 3.97
C ARG A 32 -4.44 5.02 4.93
N LYS A 33 -5.67 5.54 4.79
CA LYS A 33 -6.23 6.58 5.66
C LYS A 33 -6.32 6.14 7.11
N LEU A 34 -6.78 4.90 7.34
CA LEU A 34 -6.96 4.32 8.67
C LEU A 34 -5.66 3.76 9.27
N LYS A 35 -4.58 3.68 8.49
CA LYS A 35 -3.27 3.13 8.88
C LYS A 35 -3.38 1.71 9.45
N VAL A 36 -4.28 0.91 8.89
CA VAL A 36 -4.49 -0.48 9.29
C VAL A 36 -3.53 -1.40 8.54
N ARG A 37 -3.00 -2.42 9.23
CA ARG A 37 -2.08 -3.39 8.64
C ARG A 37 -2.86 -4.53 8.01
N ARG A 38 -3.04 -4.47 6.69
CA ARG A 38 -3.71 -5.48 5.84
C ARG A 38 -2.82 -5.83 4.63
N SER A 39 -1.52 -6.02 4.89
CA SER A 39 -0.49 -6.08 3.86
C SER A 39 -0.73 -7.17 2.82
N ASP A 40 -1.30 -8.32 3.20
CA ASP A 40 -1.70 -9.40 2.31
C ASP A 40 -2.79 -8.97 1.31
N LYS A 41 -3.84 -8.29 1.80
CA LYS A 41 -4.94 -7.78 0.98
C LYS A 41 -4.49 -6.63 0.10
N VAL A 42 -3.71 -5.71 0.66
CA VAL A 42 -3.14 -4.57 -0.06
C VAL A 42 -2.27 -5.06 -1.22
N LEU A 43 -1.40 -6.05 -0.98
CA LEU A 43 -0.57 -6.64 -2.01
C LEU A 43 -1.42 -7.29 -3.11
N LYS A 44 -2.38 -8.14 -2.73
CA LYS A 44 -3.26 -8.85 -3.67
C LYS A 44 -4.04 -7.89 -4.58
N HIS A 45 -4.76 -6.94 -3.98
CA HIS A 45 -5.63 -6.03 -4.73
C HIS A 45 -4.83 -4.97 -5.47
N GLY A 46 -3.74 -4.47 -4.88
CA GLY A 46 -2.87 -3.52 -5.53
C GLY A 46 -2.18 -4.11 -6.76
N LEU A 47 -1.67 -5.34 -6.69
CA LEU A 47 -1.15 -6.05 -7.87
C LEU A 47 -2.21 -6.25 -8.94
N SER A 48 -3.45 -6.57 -8.55
CA SER A 48 -4.55 -6.69 -9.53
C SER A 48 -4.81 -5.39 -10.29
N ILE A 49 -4.62 -4.22 -9.66
CA ILE A 49 -4.75 -2.93 -10.32
C ILE A 49 -3.52 -2.63 -11.18
N LEU A 50 -2.30 -2.88 -10.68
CA LEU A 50 -1.05 -2.61 -11.40
C LEU A 50 -0.88 -3.47 -12.66
N ASN A 51 -1.39 -4.70 -12.63
CA ASN A 51 -1.39 -5.62 -13.77
C ASN A 51 -2.44 -5.27 -14.82
N ASP A 52 -3.47 -4.50 -14.47
CA ASP A 52 -4.50 -4.04 -15.40
C ASP A 52 -4.17 -2.62 -15.91
N SER A 53 -3.67 -2.54 -17.14
CA SER A 53 -3.27 -1.25 -17.71
C SER A 53 -4.40 -0.23 -17.78
N LYS A 54 -5.67 -0.64 -17.94
CA LYS A 54 -6.80 0.30 -17.98
C LYS A 54 -7.05 0.90 -16.60
N LYS A 55 -7.09 0.05 -15.57
CA LYS A 55 -7.27 0.50 -14.18
C LYS A 55 -6.09 1.37 -13.74
N ARG A 56 -4.87 0.94 -14.04
CA ARG A 56 -3.67 1.70 -13.71
C ARG A 56 -3.68 3.09 -14.36
N SER A 57 -3.94 3.19 -15.66
CA SER A 57 -3.99 4.49 -16.35
C SER A 57 -5.15 5.39 -15.86
N SER A 58 -6.23 4.80 -15.36
CA SER A 58 -7.36 5.56 -14.78
C SER A 58 -7.01 6.29 -13.47
N LEU A 59 -5.95 5.85 -12.77
CA LEU A 59 -5.47 6.47 -11.54
C LEU A 59 -4.70 7.77 -11.76
N GLY A 60 -4.14 7.98 -12.96
CA GLY A 60 -3.38 9.19 -13.28
C GLY A 60 -2.16 9.37 -12.36
N SER A 61 -2.17 10.42 -11.53
CA SER A 61 -1.10 10.70 -10.56
C SER A 61 -1.07 9.72 -9.38
N GLU A 62 -2.19 9.07 -9.08
CA GLU A 62 -2.32 8.14 -7.96
C GLU A 62 -1.70 6.76 -8.24
N GLU A 63 -1.36 6.47 -9.50
CA GLU A 63 -0.63 5.26 -9.91
C GLU A 63 0.67 5.11 -9.11
N TRP A 64 1.40 6.21 -8.89
CA TRP A 64 2.68 6.17 -8.18
C TRP A 64 2.49 5.84 -6.69
N THR A 65 1.45 6.42 -6.08
CA THR A 65 1.08 6.11 -4.70
C THR A 65 0.71 4.64 -4.53
N LEU A 66 0.05 4.05 -5.54
CA LEU A 66 -0.24 2.62 -5.57
C LEU A 66 1.04 1.77 -5.62
N TYR A 67 2.01 2.11 -6.46
CA TYR A 67 3.29 1.38 -6.50
C TYR A 67 4.03 1.43 -5.16
N GLU A 68 4.02 2.57 -4.46
CA GLU A 68 4.62 2.70 -3.14
C GLU A 68 3.93 1.80 -2.11
N GLU A 69 2.60 1.82 -2.07
CA GLU A 69 1.81 1.00 -1.16
C GLU A 69 1.99 -0.50 -1.42
N VAL A 70 2.02 -0.92 -2.70
CA VAL A 70 2.28 -2.31 -3.09
C VAL A 70 3.70 -2.72 -2.75
N ALA A 71 4.71 -1.88 -2.96
CA ALA A 71 6.10 -2.19 -2.60
C ALA A 71 6.24 -2.42 -1.09
N ILE A 72 5.58 -1.58 -0.30
CA ILE A 72 5.50 -1.69 1.16
C ILE A 72 4.84 -3.01 1.58
N ALA A 73 3.65 -3.28 1.04
CA ALA A 73 2.89 -4.48 1.36
C ALA A 73 3.63 -5.76 0.92
N ALA A 74 4.33 -5.70 -0.21
CA ALA A 74 5.20 -6.77 -0.69
C ALA A 74 6.36 -7.06 0.27
N MET A 75 7.01 -6.03 0.83
CA MET A 75 8.05 -6.20 1.84
C MET A 75 7.50 -6.86 3.12
N ASP A 76 6.33 -6.40 3.59
CA ASP A 76 5.65 -6.98 4.75
C ASP A 76 5.29 -8.46 4.56
N CYS A 77 4.91 -8.84 3.34
CA CYS A 77 4.59 -10.21 2.96
C CYS A 77 5.81 -11.04 2.54
N GLN A 78 7.03 -10.52 2.69
CA GLN A 78 8.29 -11.15 2.25
C GLN A 78 8.39 -11.43 0.73
N SER A 79 7.54 -10.81 -0.08
CA SER A 79 7.56 -10.87 -1.55
C SER A 79 8.56 -9.87 -2.13
N LEU A 80 9.85 -10.13 -1.91
CA LEU A 80 10.93 -9.19 -2.24
C LEU A 80 11.08 -8.90 -3.74
N GLU A 81 10.70 -9.84 -4.61
CA GLU A 81 10.76 -9.62 -6.07
C GLU A 81 9.74 -8.56 -6.51
N VAL A 82 8.49 -8.68 -6.06
CA VAL A 82 7.44 -7.68 -6.32
C VAL A 82 7.85 -6.31 -5.77
N ALA A 83 8.43 -6.27 -4.57
CA ALA A 83 8.92 -5.04 -3.98
C ALA A 83 10.03 -4.39 -4.85
N LYS A 84 10.99 -5.19 -5.32
CA LYS A 84 12.07 -4.71 -6.21
C LYS A 84 11.52 -4.16 -7.52
N ASP A 85 10.55 -4.84 -8.13
CA ASP A 85 9.94 -4.40 -9.38
C ASP A 85 9.22 -3.06 -9.22
N CYS A 86 8.41 -2.91 -8.17
CA CYS A 86 7.73 -1.66 -7.87
C CYS A 86 8.75 -0.51 -7.65
N VAL A 87 9.82 -0.75 -6.87
CA VAL A 87 10.88 0.24 -6.64
C VAL A 87 11.63 0.59 -7.92
N ASN A 88 11.88 -0.38 -8.80
CA ASN A 88 12.54 -0.15 -10.09
C ASN A 88 11.68 0.74 -11.01
N VAL A 89 10.36 0.54 -11.03
CA VAL A 89 9.43 1.37 -11.79
C VAL A 89 9.42 2.80 -11.24
N LEU A 90 9.33 2.97 -9.92
CA LEU A 90 9.39 4.27 -9.26
C LEU A 90 10.72 5.00 -9.56
N ARG A 91 11.85 4.28 -9.52
CA ARG A 91 13.18 4.83 -9.84
C ARG A 91 13.28 5.31 -11.29
N LYS A 92 12.69 4.56 -12.25
CA LYS A 92 12.68 4.96 -13.66
C LYS A 92 11.84 6.21 -13.90
N LYS A 93 10.72 6.36 -13.20
CA LYS A 93 9.85 7.53 -13.33
C LYS A 93 10.47 8.80 -12.74
N PHE A 94 11.22 8.65 -11.64
CA PHE A 94 11.85 9.75 -10.92
C PHE A 94 13.37 9.57 -10.85
N PRO A 95 14.09 9.63 -12.00
CA PRO A 95 15.52 9.29 -12.07
C PRO A 95 16.44 10.28 -11.34
N GLU A 96 16.05 11.56 -11.23
CA GLU A 96 16.87 12.63 -10.62
C GLU A 96 16.31 13.20 -9.31
N SER A 97 15.23 12.62 -8.78
CA SER A 97 14.68 13.12 -7.52
C SER A 97 15.59 12.74 -6.35
N LYS A 98 16.32 13.73 -5.80
CA LYS A 98 16.81 13.70 -4.42
C LYS A 98 15.70 13.31 -3.43
N ARG A 99 14.42 13.52 -3.79
CA ARG A 99 13.23 13.03 -3.08
C ARG A 99 13.06 11.51 -3.11
N VAL A 100 13.50 10.73 -4.10
CA VAL A 100 13.40 9.25 -4.01
C VAL A 100 14.48 8.70 -3.09
N ALA A 101 15.71 9.23 -3.15
CA ALA A 101 16.75 8.92 -2.18
C ALA A 101 16.40 9.40 -0.75
N SER A 102 15.85 10.62 -0.64
CA SER A 102 15.44 11.28 0.61
C SER A 102 14.03 10.93 1.07
N THR A 103 13.22 10.17 0.33
CA THR A 103 11.97 9.57 0.85
C THR A 103 12.27 8.14 1.29
N ILE A 104 13.18 7.41 0.64
CA ILE A 104 13.63 6.09 1.11
C ILE A 104 14.39 6.18 2.47
N LEU A 105 15.11 7.26 2.74
CA LEU A 105 15.80 7.49 4.03
C LEU A 105 14.86 7.73 5.24
N PRO A 106 13.84 8.61 5.19
CA PRO A 106 12.84 8.78 6.24
C PRO A 106 11.77 7.69 6.21
N LEU A 107 11.55 6.96 5.11
CA LEU A 107 10.73 5.74 5.14
C LEU A 107 11.37 4.69 6.04
N LYS A 108 12.71 4.57 6.10
CA LYS A 108 13.36 3.70 7.11
C LYS A 108 13.08 4.16 8.55
N PHE A 109 13.03 5.47 8.82
CA PHE A 109 12.77 6.02 10.17
C PHE A 109 11.30 5.98 10.56
N GLN A 110 10.38 6.29 9.65
CA GLN A 110 8.95 6.21 9.89
C GLN A 110 8.49 4.75 10.01
N TRP A 111 9.13 3.83 9.28
CA TRP A 111 8.92 2.39 9.41
C TRP A 111 9.51 1.82 10.68
N ILE A 112 10.72 2.22 11.12
CA ILE A 112 11.22 1.82 12.44
C ILE A 112 10.24 2.26 13.53
N ILE A 113 9.68 3.47 13.46
CA ILE A 113 8.70 3.94 14.44
C ILE A 113 7.40 3.13 14.37
N ILE A 114 6.86 2.84 13.17
CA ILE A 114 5.61 2.05 13.01
C ILE A 114 5.83 0.56 13.37
N LEU A 115 6.99 -0.01 13.06
CA LEU A 115 7.36 -1.40 13.32
C LEU A 115 7.71 -1.61 14.80
N VAL A 116 8.36 -0.64 15.44
CA VAL A 116 8.59 -0.61 16.90
C VAL A 116 7.27 -0.39 17.66
N LEU A 117 6.36 0.48 17.20
CA LEU A 117 5.03 0.64 17.81
C LEU A 117 4.15 -0.61 17.62
N SER A 118 4.23 -1.28 16.47
CA SER A 118 3.54 -2.55 16.20
C SER A 118 4.08 -3.69 17.06
N MET A 119 5.40 -3.79 17.27
CA MET A 119 5.99 -4.78 18.19
C MET A 119 5.66 -4.49 19.65
N LEU A 120 5.64 -3.23 20.07
CA LEU A 120 5.31 -2.82 21.44
C LEU A 120 3.85 -3.12 21.80
N MET A 121 2.94 -3.05 20.82
CA MET A 121 1.53 -3.41 20.98
C MET A 121 1.28 -4.94 20.94
N ALA A 122 2.21 -5.73 20.38
CA ALA A 122 2.10 -7.19 20.32
C ALA A 122 2.70 -7.90 21.56
N LEU A 123 3.35 -7.16 22.46
CA LEU A 123 3.99 -7.69 23.67
C LEU A 123 3.22 -7.40 24.97
N LYS A 124 1.96 -6.97 24.87
CA LYS A 124 1.06 -6.72 26.01
C LYS A 124 -0.27 -7.44 25.80
#